data_AF-A0A088S8Y3-F1
#
_entry.id   AF-A0A088S8Y3-F1
#
_cell.length_a   1.000
_cell.length_b   1.000
_cell.length_c   1.000
_cell.angle_alpha   90.00
_cell.angle_beta   90.00
_cell.angle_gamma   90.00
#
_symmetry.space_group_name_H-M   'P 1'
#
loop_
_entity.id
_entity.type
_entity.pdbx_description
1 polymer ?
#
loop_
_entity_poly.entity_id
_entity_poly.type
_entity_poly.pdbx_seq_one_letter_code
_entity_poly.pdbx_strand_id
1 'polypeptide(L)'
;MAASTATQNTGGCSSEPHEGRLRLVYAAHQSLEDDLSTFLAFSAAARKHDEIAGPTNEGFSPWTGVMESATKCIGATSRCLRLFNPTRTVTQSKGMTLLTKLYGTGAAPHERVSTFLSHIREAFDGVLPVEIALSGGHCLRRLDPSAADEYLVAFIIDWVTLAEEQADPFRRRFRELLSTHKPFHFHFRAAVLLQIECAALSGHNKHVFAAYNTQALDSILTPVTREELKKYEVTCWQDAARHREVESVAAAPFASAAPVSTTSAVLAPYKQQETQRGTSLGMSRGGAVTPSSSGMANWRRDAIRIGALLLLLAVLLRLVSGPLARLLKRALQVARAAPAHQRTLTL
;
A
#
# COMPACT_ATOMS: atom_id res chain seq x y z
N MET A 1 -39.40 3.55 -56.90
CA MET A 1 -39.03 2.34 -56.14
C MET A 1 -37.63 1.92 -56.57
N ALA A 2 -36.84 1.38 -55.64
CA ALA A 2 -35.42 0.94 -55.72
C ALA A 2 -34.40 2.09 -55.85
N ALA A 3 -33.49 2.40 -54.91
CA ALA A 3 -32.63 1.65 -53.97
C ALA A 3 -31.39 0.99 -54.63
N SER A 4 -30.21 1.60 -54.43
CA SER A 4 -28.87 0.97 -54.28
C SER A 4 -27.78 2.04 -54.31
N THR A 5 -26.69 2.03 -53.56
CA THR A 5 -26.28 1.47 -52.26
C THR A 5 -24.92 2.13 -52.02
N ALA A 6 -24.80 3.00 -51.01
CA ALA A 6 -23.50 3.52 -50.59
C ALA A 6 -22.78 2.45 -49.76
N THR A 7 -21.58 2.08 -50.20
CA THR A 7 -20.64 1.22 -49.47
C THR A 7 -20.24 1.87 -48.14
N GLN A 8 -20.71 1.31 -47.04
CA GLN A 8 -20.21 1.60 -45.70
C GLN A 8 -18.87 0.89 -45.49
N ASN A 9 -17.81 1.70 -45.35
CA ASN A 9 -16.57 1.28 -44.70
C ASN A 9 -16.85 1.04 -43.21
N THR A 10 -16.72 -0.21 -42.78
CA THR A 10 -16.61 -0.58 -41.37
C THR A 10 -15.15 -0.91 -41.10
N GLY A 11 -14.51 -0.15 -40.22
CA GLY A 11 -13.13 -0.42 -39.81
C GLY A 11 -12.53 0.71 -38.98
N GLY A 12 -12.56 0.57 -37.66
CA GLY A 12 -11.90 1.51 -36.75
C GLY A 12 -12.34 1.39 -35.30
N CYS A 13 -12.16 0.22 -34.69
CA CYS A 13 -12.19 0.10 -33.23
C CYS A 13 -10.81 0.52 -32.70
N SER A 14 -10.72 1.68 -32.08
CA SER A 14 -9.47 2.35 -31.70
C SER A 14 -8.72 1.65 -30.55
N SER A 15 -7.45 1.31 -30.80
CA SER A 15 -6.46 0.76 -29.84
C SER A 15 -5.75 1.84 -28.99
N GLU A 16 -6.25 3.08 -29.00
CA GLU A 16 -5.58 4.27 -28.46
C GLU A 16 -5.35 4.32 -26.93
N PRO A 17 -6.22 3.80 -26.05
CA PRO A 17 -6.01 3.94 -24.59
C PRO A 17 -4.80 3.14 -24.08
N HIS A 18 -4.51 1.99 -24.70
CA HIS A 18 -3.47 1.07 -24.26
C HIS A 18 -2.05 1.51 -24.66
N GLU A 19 -1.92 2.19 -25.80
CA GLU A 19 -0.66 2.80 -26.24
C GLU A 19 -0.28 3.99 -25.37
N GLY A 20 -1.24 4.86 -25.03
CA GLY A 20 -1.00 6.03 -24.18
C GLY A 20 -0.44 5.64 -22.80
N ARG A 21 -1.03 4.62 -22.16
CA ARG A 21 -0.55 4.13 -20.87
C ARG A 21 0.84 3.48 -20.96
N LEU A 22 1.14 2.77 -22.05
CA LEU A 22 2.46 2.16 -22.22
C LEU A 22 3.55 3.24 -22.37
N ARG A 23 3.29 4.29 -23.15
CA ARG A 23 4.19 5.44 -23.28
C ARG A 23 4.47 6.10 -21.94
N LEU A 24 3.46 6.24 -21.07
CA LEU A 24 3.63 6.74 -19.71
C LEU A 24 4.53 5.84 -18.86
N VAL A 25 4.42 4.52 -19.00
CA VAL A 25 5.31 3.56 -18.31
C VAL A 25 6.75 3.76 -18.76
N TYR A 26 7.02 3.77 -20.07
CA TYR A 26 8.37 4.01 -20.59
C TYR A 26 8.93 5.35 -20.11
N ALA A 27 8.16 6.44 -20.24
CA ALA A 27 8.59 7.77 -19.81
C ALA A 27 8.89 7.85 -18.31
N ALA A 28 8.08 7.18 -17.47
CA ALA A 28 8.30 7.16 -16.03
C ALA A 28 9.59 6.42 -15.64
N HIS A 29 9.89 5.30 -16.29
CA HIS A 29 11.12 4.55 -16.02
C HIS A 29 12.36 5.26 -16.56
N GLN A 30 12.27 5.89 -17.73
CA GLN A 30 13.37 6.70 -18.25
C GLN A 30 13.69 7.86 -17.30
N SER A 31 12.67 8.62 -16.88
CA SER A 31 12.82 9.69 -15.90
C SER A 31 13.45 9.19 -14.60
N LEU A 32 13.08 7.99 -14.13
CA LEU A 32 13.66 7.42 -12.92
C LEU A 32 15.14 7.05 -13.11
N GLU A 33 15.53 6.47 -14.24
CA GLU A 33 16.94 6.14 -14.51
C GLU A 33 17.79 7.41 -14.66
N ASP A 34 17.27 8.45 -15.32
CA ASP A 34 17.96 9.74 -15.45
C ASP A 34 18.13 10.43 -14.08
N ASP A 35 17.07 10.44 -13.26
CA ASP A 35 17.09 11.00 -11.92
C ASP A 35 18.06 10.23 -11.01
N LEU A 36 18.09 8.88 -11.11
CA LEU A 36 19.02 8.04 -10.35
C LEU A 36 20.46 8.24 -10.77
N SER A 37 20.74 8.36 -12.08
CA SER A 37 22.08 8.68 -12.55
C SER A 37 22.56 10.01 -11.98
N THR A 38 21.67 11.01 -11.91
CA THR A 38 21.97 12.31 -11.31
C THR A 38 22.23 12.20 -9.80
N PHE A 39 21.39 11.44 -9.09
CA PHE A 39 21.57 11.18 -7.66
C PHE A 39 22.89 10.49 -7.37
N LEU A 40 23.22 9.43 -8.10
CA LEU A 40 24.48 8.69 -7.93
C LEU A 40 25.71 9.58 -8.16
N ALA A 41 25.65 10.50 -9.12
CA ALA A 41 26.72 11.47 -9.35
C ALA A 41 26.89 12.43 -8.16
N PHE A 42 25.79 12.96 -7.60
CA PHE A 42 25.85 13.81 -6.40
C PHE A 42 26.32 13.05 -5.16
N SER A 43 25.86 11.81 -4.98
CA SER A 43 26.28 10.94 -3.87
C SER A 43 27.78 10.64 -3.94
N ALA A 44 28.30 10.35 -5.14
CA ALA A 44 29.75 10.17 -5.34
C ALA A 44 30.54 11.46 -5.05
N ALA A 45 30.03 12.63 -5.43
CA ALA A 45 30.65 13.91 -5.12
C ALA A 45 30.62 14.21 -3.61
N ALA A 46 29.52 13.90 -2.93
CA ALA A 46 29.38 14.07 -1.48
C ALA A 46 30.31 13.14 -0.69
N ARG A 47 30.47 11.88 -1.12
CA ARG A 47 31.46 10.97 -0.54
C ARG A 47 32.89 11.54 -0.62
N LYS A 48 33.30 11.97 -1.82
CA LYS A 48 34.62 12.59 -2.02
C LYS A 48 34.79 13.87 -1.20
N HIS A 49 33.73 14.68 -1.09
CA HIS A 49 33.74 15.88 -0.28
C HIS A 49 33.99 15.56 1.20
N ASP A 50 33.30 14.56 1.75
CA ASP A 50 33.45 14.19 3.16
C ASP A 50 34.79 13.49 3.47
N GLU A 51 35.45 12.89 2.46
CA GLU A 51 36.82 12.36 2.58
C GLU A 51 37.89 13.46 2.59
N ILE A 52 37.66 14.58 1.90
CA ILE A 52 38.68 15.61 1.60
C ILE A 52 38.49 16.88 2.45
N ALA A 53 37.25 17.23 2.80
CA ALA A 53 36.93 18.49 3.47
C ALA A 53 37.23 18.44 4.97
N GLY A 54 38.20 19.24 5.40
CA GLY A 54 38.31 19.65 6.81
C GLY A 54 37.11 20.52 7.24
N PRO A 55 36.93 20.75 8.56
CA PRO A 55 35.70 21.30 9.16
C PRO A 55 35.33 22.75 8.79
N THR A 56 36.08 23.43 7.91
CA THR A 56 35.96 24.87 7.65
C THR A 56 35.59 25.24 6.21
N ASN A 57 35.09 24.30 5.39
CA ASN A 57 34.70 24.63 4.02
C ASN A 57 33.35 25.36 3.97
N GLU A 58 33.39 26.69 4.00
CA GLU A 58 32.29 27.62 3.66
C GLU A 58 31.94 27.62 2.14
N GLY A 59 32.11 26.47 1.48
CA GLY A 59 31.88 26.29 0.05
C GLY A 59 30.61 25.49 -0.26
N PHE A 60 30.29 25.38 -1.56
CA PHE A 60 29.21 24.57 -2.11
C PHE A 60 29.15 23.17 -1.45
N SER A 61 28.03 22.87 -0.78
CA SER A 61 27.81 21.56 -0.18
C SER A 61 27.12 20.64 -1.20
N PRO A 62 27.76 19.54 -1.63
CA PRO A 62 27.15 18.59 -2.56
C PRO A 62 25.89 17.93 -1.96
N TRP A 63 25.73 17.97 -0.64
CA TRP A 63 24.58 17.43 0.08
C TRP A 63 23.25 18.11 -0.28
N THR A 64 23.26 19.38 -0.69
CA THR A 64 22.05 20.03 -1.23
C THR A 64 21.62 19.33 -2.53
N GLY A 65 22.58 19.07 -3.42
CA GLY A 65 22.34 18.33 -4.67
C GLY A 65 21.90 16.89 -4.43
N VAL A 66 22.47 16.21 -3.43
CA VAL A 66 22.04 14.86 -2.99
C VAL A 66 20.56 14.88 -2.59
N MET A 67 20.15 15.81 -1.74
CA MET A 67 18.76 15.86 -1.25
C MET A 67 17.75 16.27 -2.32
N GLU A 68 18.10 17.20 -3.20
CA GLU A 68 17.25 17.59 -4.33
C GLU A 68 17.06 16.44 -5.33
N SER A 69 18.14 15.74 -5.68
CA SER A 69 18.08 14.58 -6.59
C SER A 69 17.39 13.37 -5.94
N ALA A 70 17.60 13.13 -4.64
CA ALA A 70 16.86 12.12 -3.88
C ALA A 70 15.35 12.38 -3.93
N THR A 71 14.91 13.62 -3.76
CA THR A 71 13.48 14.01 -3.82
C THR A 71 12.88 13.71 -5.20
N LYS A 72 13.62 13.97 -6.28
CA LYS A 72 13.19 13.61 -7.64
C LYS A 72 13.06 12.10 -7.82
N CYS A 73 14.07 11.34 -7.37
CA CYS A 73 14.07 9.88 -7.38
C CYS A 73 12.90 9.29 -6.60
N ILE A 74 12.56 9.84 -5.42
CA ILE A 74 11.38 9.47 -4.63
C ILE A 74 10.11 9.62 -5.48
N GLY A 75 9.91 10.81 -6.05
CA GLY A 75 8.76 11.10 -6.90
C GLY A 75 8.66 10.19 -8.13
N ALA A 76 9.78 9.93 -8.81
CA ALA A 76 9.88 9.07 -9.97
C ALA A 76 9.62 7.58 -9.64
N THR A 77 10.16 7.10 -8.52
CA THR A 77 9.94 5.73 -8.03
C THR A 77 8.47 5.51 -7.69
N SER A 78 7.85 6.43 -6.94
CA SER A 78 6.43 6.37 -6.63
C SER A 78 5.53 6.47 -7.89
N ARG A 79 5.97 7.16 -8.96
CA ARG A 79 5.25 7.14 -10.25
C ARG A 79 5.33 5.76 -10.90
N CYS A 80 6.49 5.11 -10.93
CA CYS A 80 6.66 3.78 -11.50
C CYS A 80 5.79 2.74 -10.78
N LEU A 81 5.81 2.72 -9.44
CA LEU A 81 5.00 1.82 -8.60
C LEU A 81 3.48 2.07 -8.76
N ARG A 82 3.05 3.32 -8.97
CA ARG A 82 1.64 3.64 -9.25
C ARG A 82 1.18 3.16 -10.62
N LEU A 83 2.05 3.23 -11.62
CA LEU A 83 1.75 2.78 -12.97
C LEU A 83 1.81 1.26 -13.13
N PHE A 84 2.50 0.56 -12.22
CA PHE A 84 2.65 -0.89 -12.21
C PHE A 84 1.32 -1.60 -12.41
N ASN A 85 1.32 -2.54 -13.35
CA ASN A 85 0.20 -3.43 -13.61
C ASN A 85 0.73 -4.87 -13.62
N PRO A 86 0.28 -5.73 -12.69
CA PRO A 86 0.81 -7.09 -12.53
C PRO A 86 0.60 -7.97 -13.77
N THR A 87 -0.45 -7.73 -14.56
CA THR A 87 -0.76 -8.53 -15.76
C THR A 87 0.04 -8.10 -16.98
N ARG A 88 0.75 -6.98 -16.90
CA ARG A 88 1.51 -6.45 -18.03
C ARG A 88 2.94 -6.95 -17.98
N THR A 89 3.44 -7.28 -19.16
CA THR A 89 4.83 -7.63 -19.41
C THR A 89 5.36 -6.74 -20.52
N VAL A 90 6.66 -6.43 -20.46
CA VAL A 90 7.33 -5.65 -21.49
C VAL A 90 8.31 -6.54 -22.22
N THR A 91 8.16 -6.64 -23.54
CA THR A 91 9.05 -7.43 -24.41
C THR A 91 10.27 -6.64 -24.89
N GLN A 92 10.21 -5.30 -24.88
CA GLN A 92 11.30 -4.42 -25.29
C GLN A 92 11.68 -3.48 -24.16
N SER A 93 12.76 -3.77 -23.42
CA SER A 93 13.19 -2.92 -22.31
C SER A 93 13.80 -1.58 -22.74
N LYS A 94 14.20 -1.44 -24.01
CA LYS A 94 14.95 -0.28 -24.54
C LYS A 94 16.21 0.05 -23.73
N GLY A 95 16.83 -0.96 -23.14
CA GLY A 95 18.02 -0.79 -22.28
C GLY A 95 17.72 -0.36 -20.85
N MET A 96 16.46 -0.10 -20.48
CA MET A 96 16.11 0.29 -19.11
C MET A 96 16.12 -0.92 -18.16
N THR A 97 17.01 -0.86 -17.19
CA THR A 97 17.20 -1.88 -16.15
C THR A 97 16.00 -1.95 -15.21
N LEU A 98 15.51 -0.80 -14.75
CA LEU A 98 14.40 -0.74 -13.79
C LEU A 98 13.08 -1.19 -14.38
N LEU A 99 12.84 -0.87 -15.66
CA LEU A 99 11.68 -1.37 -16.39
C LEU A 99 11.72 -2.89 -16.49
N THR A 100 12.89 -3.46 -16.78
CA THR A 100 13.08 -4.91 -16.88
C THR A 100 12.82 -5.61 -15.55
N LYS A 101 13.30 -5.05 -14.43
CA LYS A 101 13.04 -5.60 -13.09
C LYS A 101 11.54 -5.62 -12.75
N LEU A 102 10.82 -4.55 -13.08
CA LEU A 102 9.41 -4.42 -12.70
C LEU A 102 8.44 -5.13 -13.66
N TYR A 103 8.73 -5.17 -14.96
CA TYR A 103 7.85 -5.74 -16.00
C TYR A 103 8.40 -6.98 -16.71
N GLY A 104 9.49 -7.55 -16.22
CA GLY A 104 10.02 -8.82 -16.70
C GLY A 104 9.01 -9.98 -16.54
N THR A 105 9.26 -11.08 -17.23
CA THR A 105 8.36 -12.24 -17.30
C THR A 105 8.75 -13.39 -16.37
N GLY A 106 9.92 -13.33 -15.74
CA GLY A 106 10.52 -14.48 -15.03
C GLY A 106 10.14 -14.66 -13.56
N ALA A 107 9.36 -13.75 -12.97
CA ALA A 107 9.07 -13.74 -11.54
C ALA A 107 7.62 -13.32 -11.26
N ALA A 108 7.10 -13.72 -10.09
CA ALA A 108 5.76 -13.34 -9.66
C ALA A 108 5.65 -11.81 -9.51
N PRO A 109 4.45 -11.20 -9.63
CA PRO A 109 4.30 -9.75 -9.55
C PRO A 109 4.88 -9.14 -8.26
N HIS A 110 4.68 -9.78 -7.11
CA HIS A 110 5.23 -9.28 -5.84
C HIS A 110 6.77 -9.38 -5.81
N GLU A 111 7.36 -10.47 -6.30
CA GLU A 111 8.83 -10.63 -6.42
C GLU A 111 9.47 -9.58 -7.34
N ARG A 112 8.79 -9.22 -8.44
CA ARG A 112 9.22 -8.14 -9.34
C ARG A 112 9.26 -6.79 -8.64
N VAL A 113 8.22 -6.49 -7.84
CA VAL A 113 8.19 -5.27 -7.03
C VAL A 113 9.29 -5.29 -5.97
N SER A 114 9.49 -6.41 -5.26
CA SER A 114 10.57 -6.55 -4.27
C SER A 114 11.94 -6.37 -4.89
N THR A 115 12.20 -6.99 -6.05
CA THR A 115 13.47 -6.87 -6.79
C THR A 115 13.72 -5.44 -7.28
N PHE A 116 12.68 -4.77 -7.74
CA PHE A 116 12.73 -3.35 -8.10
C PHE A 116 13.08 -2.49 -6.88
N LEU A 117 12.40 -2.68 -5.74
CA LEU A 117 12.64 -1.93 -4.51
C LEU A 117 14.03 -2.18 -3.92
N SER A 118 14.53 -3.41 -3.96
CA SER A 118 15.90 -3.75 -3.54
C SER A 118 16.94 -3.02 -4.38
N HIS A 119 16.74 -2.94 -5.70
CA HIS A 119 17.67 -2.21 -6.56
C HIS A 119 17.65 -0.70 -6.31
N ILE A 120 16.48 -0.12 -6.04
CA ILE A 120 16.39 1.28 -5.61
C ILE A 120 17.12 1.45 -4.28
N ARG A 121 16.93 0.55 -3.31
CA ARG A 121 17.63 0.59 -2.02
C ARG A 121 19.15 0.54 -2.20
N GLU A 122 19.66 -0.31 -3.08
CA GLU A 122 21.09 -0.38 -3.43
C GLU A 122 21.59 0.97 -4.00
N ALA A 123 20.83 1.58 -4.90
CA ALA A 123 21.18 2.88 -5.47
C ALA A 123 21.24 4.00 -4.40
N PHE A 124 20.41 3.89 -3.37
CA PHE A 124 20.42 4.76 -2.18
C PHE A 124 21.39 4.29 -1.08
N ASP A 125 22.43 3.54 -1.46
CA ASP A 125 23.47 3.05 -0.55
C ASP A 125 22.93 2.25 0.65
N GLY A 126 21.81 1.56 0.46
CA GLY A 126 21.14 0.79 1.49
C GLY A 126 20.12 1.57 2.33
N VAL A 127 20.11 2.91 2.26
CA VAL A 127 19.23 3.78 3.05
C VAL A 127 18.00 4.18 2.23
N LEU A 128 16.96 3.35 2.27
CA LEU A 128 15.75 3.60 1.49
C LEU A 128 14.90 4.74 2.10
N PRO A 129 14.54 5.79 1.34
CA PRO A 129 13.59 6.81 1.80
C PRO A 129 12.22 6.23 2.17
N VAL A 130 11.62 6.76 3.23
CA VAL A 130 10.37 6.25 3.80
C VAL A 130 9.19 6.37 2.84
N GLU A 131 9.17 7.39 1.98
CA GLU A 131 8.16 7.60 0.96
C GLU A 131 8.18 6.51 -0.11
N ILE A 132 9.37 6.05 -0.48
CA ILE A 132 9.55 4.93 -1.41
C ILE A 132 9.09 3.64 -0.73
N ALA A 133 9.49 3.42 0.52
CA ALA A 133 9.08 2.24 1.27
C ALA A 133 7.55 2.17 1.44
N LEU A 134 6.91 3.28 1.78
CA LEU A 134 5.45 3.36 1.89
C LEU A 134 4.77 3.09 0.54
N SER A 135 5.28 3.67 -0.55
CA SER A 135 4.77 3.42 -1.91
C SER A 135 4.93 1.96 -2.32
N GLY A 136 6.07 1.35 -1.98
CA GLY A 136 6.39 -0.05 -2.21
C GLY A 136 5.45 -0.97 -1.43
N GLY A 137 5.29 -0.72 -0.14
CA GLY A 137 4.38 -1.45 0.74
C GLY A 137 2.94 -1.40 0.25
N HIS A 138 2.43 -0.23 -0.19
CA HIS A 138 1.09 -0.15 -0.77
C HIS A 138 0.97 -0.92 -2.09
N CYS A 139 2.04 -0.94 -2.89
CA CYS A 139 2.07 -1.72 -4.11
C CYS A 139 2.03 -3.22 -3.79
N LEU A 140 2.85 -3.69 -2.86
CA LEU A 140 2.90 -5.08 -2.41
C LEU A 140 1.58 -5.51 -1.76
N ARG A 141 0.99 -4.69 -0.88
CA ARG A 141 -0.28 -5.04 -0.20
C ARG A 141 -1.40 -5.37 -1.18
N ARG A 142 -1.44 -4.71 -2.35
CA ARG A 142 -2.42 -4.97 -3.41
C ARG A 142 -2.21 -6.31 -4.13
N LEU A 143 -0.99 -6.85 -4.07
CA LEU A 143 -0.60 -8.10 -4.73
C LEU A 143 -0.63 -9.26 -3.74
N ASP A 144 0.00 -9.06 -2.58
CA ASP A 144 0.13 -10.00 -1.50
C ASP A 144 0.37 -9.25 -0.17
N PRO A 145 -0.61 -9.24 0.75
CA PRO A 145 -0.46 -8.66 2.08
C PRO A 145 0.67 -9.28 2.91
N SER A 146 0.99 -10.57 2.72
CA SER A 146 2.07 -11.25 3.47
C SER A 146 3.44 -10.70 3.04
N ALA A 147 3.70 -10.66 1.73
CA ALA A 147 4.93 -10.04 1.20
C ALA A 147 5.07 -8.56 1.59
N ALA A 148 3.96 -7.82 1.69
CA ALA A 148 3.98 -6.43 2.15
C ALA A 148 4.35 -6.29 3.62
N ASP A 149 3.84 -7.18 4.49
CA ASP A 149 4.19 -7.24 5.90
C ASP A 149 5.70 -7.51 6.07
N GLU A 150 6.21 -8.58 5.46
CA GLU A 150 7.64 -8.95 5.52
C GLU A 150 8.55 -7.80 5.07
N TYR A 151 8.21 -7.16 3.95
CA TYR A 151 8.94 -6.01 3.42
C TYR A 151 8.95 -4.83 4.38
N LEU A 152 7.79 -4.47 4.94
CA LEU A 152 7.68 -3.31 5.83
C LEU A 152 8.32 -3.58 7.20
N VAL A 153 8.21 -4.79 7.73
CA VAL A 153 8.92 -5.21 8.96
C VAL A 153 10.42 -5.04 8.76
N ALA A 154 10.98 -5.57 7.66
CA ALA A 154 12.40 -5.43 7.36
C ALA A 154 12.82 -3.96 7.25
N PHE A 155 12.00 -3.12 6.60
CA PHE A 155 12.24 -1.68 6.50
C PHE A 155 12.20 -0.97 7.86
N ILE A 156 11.19 -1.24 8.69
CA ILE A 156 11.04 -0.60 10.01
C ILE A 156 12.19 -1.01 10.93
N ILE A 157 12.55 -2.30 10.95
CA ILE A 157 13.71 -2.79 11.70
C ILE A 157 14.97 -2.08 11.22
N ASP A 158 15.22 -2.01 9.92
CA ASP A 158 16.39 -1.34 9.34
C ASP A 158 16.47 0.14 9.76
N TRP A 159 15.34 0.84 9.87
CA TRP A 159 15.33 2.22 10.35
C TRP A 159 15.60 2.33 11.85
N VAL A 160 15.12 1.38 12.63
CA VAL A 160 15.23 1.36 14.09
C VAL A 160 16.62 0.87 14.56
N THR A 161 17.24 -0.10 13.86
CA THR A 161 18.54 -0.70 14.25
C THR A 161 19.74 0.04 13.68
N LEU A 162 19.69 0.53 12.44
CA LEU A 162 20.81 1.28 11.85
C LEU A 162 21.07 2.63 12.53
N ALA A 163 20.18 3.10 13.41
CA ALA A 163 20.47 4.24 14.29
C ALA A 163 21.64 3.95 15.25
N GLU A 164 21.90 2.68 15.58
CA GLU A 164 22.91 2.27 16.56
C GLU A 164 24.22 1.78 15.92
N GLU A 165 24.23 1.36 14.64
CA GLU A 165 25.34 0.58 14.06
C GLU A 165 26.05 1.19 12.82
N GLN A 166 25.70 2.37 12.33
CA GLN A 166 26.31 2.86 11.08
C GLN A 166 27.75 3.33 11.27
N ALA A 167 28.71 2.48 10.89
CA ALA A 167 30.13 2.83 10.75
C ALA A 167 30.41 3.78 9.57
N ASP A 168 29.62 3.70 8.48
CA ASP A 168 29.81 4.54 7.28
C ASP A 168 29.29 5.98 7.51
N PRO A 169 30.18 7.00 7.49
CA PRO A 169 29.81 8.41 7.69
C PRO A 169 28.80 8.93 6.66
N PHE A 170 28.89 8.47 5.40
CA PHE A 170 27.98 8.93 4.35
C PHE A 170 26.56 8.46 4.62
N ARG A 171 26.37 7.17 4.92
CA ARG A 171 25.05 6.60 5.23
C ARG A 171 24.42 7.28 6.43
N ARG A 172 25.22 7.58 7.46
CA ARG A 172 24.78 8.27 8.67
C ARG A 172 24.24 9.66 8.34
N ARG A 173 25.04 10.48 7.67
CA ARG A 173 24.65 11.84 7.29
C ARG A 173 23.45 11.86 6.34
N PHE A 174 23.43 10.97 5.35
CA PHE A 174 22.31 10.86 4.42
C PHE A 174 21.01 10.49 5.15
N ARG A 175 21.08 9.55 6.08
CA ARG A 175 19.94 9.18 6.93
C ARG A 175 19.47 10.33 7.81
N GLU A 176 20.38 11.07 8.44
CA GLU A 176 20.04 12.26 9.25
C GLU A 176 19.30 13.33 8.41
N LEU A 177 19.75 13.55 7.17
CA LEU A 177 19.06 14.48 6.26
C LEU A 177 17.67 13.97 5.86
N LEU A 178 17.51 12.66 5.67
CA LEU A 178 16.19 12.06 5.40
C LEU A 178 15.27 12.10 6.62
N SER A 179 15.78 11.90 7.84
CA SER A 179 14.97 11.88 9.06
C SER A 179 14.53 13.28 9.51
N THR A 180 15.36 14.29 9.25
CA THR A 180 15.02 15.70 9.49
C THR A 180 14.11 16.31 8.41
N HIS A 181 13.90 15.60 7.30
CA HIS A 181 12.96 16.00 6.28
C HIS A 181 11.53 16.04 6.86
N LYS A 182 10.83 17.17 6.71
CA LYS A 182 9.54 17.45 7.37
C LYS A 182 8.48 16.32 7.32
N PRO A 183 8.27 15.61 6.20
CA PRO A 183 7.26 14.56 6.14
C PRO A 183 7.73 13.19 6.67
N PHE A 184 9.00 13.04 7.11
CA PHE A 184 9.56 11.76 7.53
C PHE A 184 8.74 11.07 8.62
N HIS A 185 8.53 11.72 9.77
CA HIS A 185 7.78 11.11 10.89
C HIS A 185 6.34 10.77 10.51
N PHE A 186 5.72 11.58 9.65
CA PHE A 186 4.37 11.32 9.15
C PHE A 186 4.33 10.06 8.27
N HIS A 187 5.26 9.93 7.32
CA HIS A 187 5.34 8.76 6.45
C HIS A 187 5.82 7.52 7.19
N PHE A 188 6.70 7.65 8.18
CA PHE A 188 7.14 6.55 9.02
C PHE A 188 5.97 5.99 9.85
N ARG A 189 5.18 6.87 10.47
CA ARG A 189 3.91 6.47 11.11
C ARG A 189 2.99 5.74 10.13
N ALA A 190 2.84 6.25 8.91
CA ALA A 190 2.01 5.61 7.88
C ALA A 190 2.54 4.23 7.45
N ALA A 191 3.87 4.04 7.42
CA ALA A 191 4.48 2.75 7.13
C ALA A 191 4.18 1.72 8.23
N VAL A 192 4.24 2.12 9.50
CA VAL A 192 3.87 1.25 10.64
C VAL A 192 2.37 0.92 10.61
N LEU A 193 1.49 1.90 10.33
CA LEU A 193 0.06 1.64 10.14
C LEU A 193 -0.19 0.61 9.05
N LEU A 194 0.45 0.79 7.89
CA LEU A 194 0.29 -0.11 6.76
C LEU A 194 0.77 -1.52 7.10
N GLN A 195 1.86 -1.66 7.84
CA GLN A 195 2.40 -2.94 8.24
C GLN A 195 1.47 -3.66 9.23
N ILE A 196 0.86 -2.94 10.18
CA ILE A 196 -0.21 -3.46 11.06
C ILE A 196 -1.38 -4.01 10.25
N GLU A 197 -1.87 -3.25 9.26
CA GLU A 197 -2.95 -3.70 8.39
C GLU A 197 -2.57 -4.98 7.62
N CYS A 198 -1.35 -5.04 7.08
CA CYS A 198 -0.86 -6.18 6.30
C CYS A 198 -0.69 -7.45 7.17
N ALA A 199 -0.16 -7.32 8.37
CA ALA A 199 -0.03 -8.41 9.34
C ALA A 199 -1.41 -8.98 9.73
N ALA A 200 -2.37 -8.09 10.03
CA ALA A 200 -3.73 -8.49 10.38
C ALA A 200 -4.41 -9.25 9.23
N LEU A 201 -4.31 -8.72 7.99
CA LEU A 201 -4.88 -9.34 6.80
C LEU A 201 -4.27 -10.71 6.50
N SER A 202 -2.94 -10.84 6.56
CA SER A 202 -2.22 -12.08 6.28
C SER A 202 -2.40 -13.16 7.36
N GLY A 203 -2.82 -12.79 8.57
CA GLY A 203 -3.03 -13.75 9.66
C GLY A 203 -1.73 -14.26 10.28
N HIS A 204 -0.64 -13.53 10.07
CA HIS A 204 0.59 -13.74 10.82
C HIS A 204 0.32 -13.44 12.31
N ASN A 205 0.10 -14.46 13.13
CA ASN A 205 -0.22 -14.36 14.57
C ASN A 205 0.89 -13.72 15.45
N LYS A 206 1.79 -12.93 14.87
CA LYS A 206 2.80 -12.15 15.58
C LYS A 206 2.29 -10.72 15.67
N HIS A 207 2.03 -10.26 16.90
CA HIS A 207 1.76 -8.85 17.15
C HIS A 207 2.92 -8.01 16.61
N VAL A 208 2.59 -7.01 15.82
CA VAL A 208 3.52 -6.13 15.12
C VAL A 208 4.51 -5.48 16.09
N PHE A 209 4.02 -4.97 17.21
CA PHE A 209 4.89 -4.33 18.21
C PHE A 209 5.78 -5.33 18.97
N ALA A 210 5.49 -6.63 18.95
CA ALA A 210 6.38 -7.64 19.50
C ALA A 210 7.63 -7.87 18.63
N ALA A 211 7.60 -7.44 17.36
CA ALA A 211 8.73 -7.55 16.44
C ALA A 211 9.76 -6.43 16.58
N TYR A 212 9.47 -5.38 17.36
CA TYR A 212 10.30 -4.18 17.45
C TYR A 212 10.86 -3.94 18.85
N ASN A 213 12.10 -3.44 18.92
CA ASN A 213 12.61 -2.84 20.15
C ASN A 213 11.83 -1.55 20.44
N THR A 214 11.04 -1.55 21.52
CA THR A 214 10.16 -0.44 21.89
C THR A 214 10.90 0.85 22.18
N GLN A 215 12.13 0.77 22.70
CA GLN A 215 12.95 1.95 23.02
C GLN A 215 13.49 2.61 21.75
N ALA A 216 13.95 1.80 20.81
CA ALA A 216 14.48 2.31 19.55
C ALA A 216 13.35 2.88 18.67
N LEU A 217 12.13 2.33 18.74
CA LEU A 217 10.97 2.92 18.08
C LEU A 217 10.54 4.28 18.67
N ASP A 218 10.71 4.48 19.98
CA ASP A 218 10.42 5.74 20.67
C ASP A 218 11.35 6.89 20.25
N SER A 219 12.51 6.59 19.67
CA SER A 219 13.41 7.60 19.12
C SER A 219 12.85 8.26 17.85
N ILE A 220 11.89 7.61 17.17
CA ILE A 220 11.30 8.07 15.91
C ILE A 220 9.82 8.46 16.10
N LEU A 221 9.07 7.68 16.88
CA LEU A 221 7.65 7.90 17.12
C LEU A 221 7.44 8.43 18.54
N THR A 222 6.61 9.47 18.69
CA THR A 222 6.28 9.96 20.03
C THR A 222 5.56 8.87 20.84
N PRO A 223 5.71 8.83 22.18
CA PRO A 223 5.02 7.86 23.02
C PRO A 223 3.51 7.85 22.80
N VAL A 224 2.90 9.02 22.60
CA VAL A 224 1.47 9.18 22.31
C VAL A 224 1.10 8.48 20.99
N THR A 225 1.86 8.72 19.93
CA THR A 225 1.64 8.07 18.62
C THR A 225 1.75 6.56 18.73
N ARG A 226 2.71 6.05 19.51
CA ARG A 226 2.86 4.60 19.71
C ARG A 226 1.65 3.98 20.40
N GLU A 227 1.12 4.62 21.45
CA GLU A 227 -0.08 4.12 22.13
C GLU A 227 -1.33 4.15 21.23
N GLU A 228 -1.45 5.16 20.36
CA GLU A 228 -2.48 5.17 19.32
C GLU A 228 -2.33 3.99 18.35
N LEU A 229 -1.10 3.70 17.91
CA LEU A 229 -0.82 2.58 16.99
C LEU A 229 -1.08 1.22 17.64
N LYS A 230 -0.77 1.03 18.92
CA LYS A 230 -1.11 -0.20 19.67
C LYS A 230 -2.62 -0.43 19.74
N LYS A 231 -3.39 0.63 20.01
CA LYS A 231 -4.87 0.54 19.99
C LYS A 231 -5.40 0.23 18.60
N TYR A 232 -4.78 0.81 17.58
CA TYR A 232 -5.11 0.56 16.18
C TYR A 232 -4.84 -0.90 15.80
N GLU A 233 -3.71 -1.47 16.21
CA GLU A 233 -3.38 -2.88 15.99
C GLU A 233 -4.48 -3.81 16.54
N VAL A 234 -4.92 -3.60 17.78
CA VAL A 234 -6.01 -4.40 18.36
C VAL A 234 -7.29 -4.34 17.51
N THR A 235 -7.61 -3.16 16.98
CA THR A 235 -8.78 -2.96 16.12
C THR A 235 -8.63 -3.72 14.81
N CYS A 236 -7.47 -3.64 14.14
CA CYS A 236 -7.20 -4.37 12.91
C CYS A 236 -7.33 -5.88 13.07
N TRP A 237 -6.82 -6.44 14.18
CA TRP A 237 -6.95 -7.86 14.47
C TRP A 237 -8.40 -8.30 14.71
N GLN A 238 -9.18 -7.49 15.43
CA GLN A 238 -10.60 -7.74 15.62
C GLN A 238 -11.37 -7.69 14.29
N ASP A 239 -11.05 -6.74 13.42
CA ASP A 239 -11.65 -6.62 12.10
C ASP A 239 -11.30 -7.82 11.22
N ALA A 240 -10.03 -8.21 11.17
CA ALA A 240 -9.59 -9.37 10.41
C ALA A 240 -10.24 -10.68 10.91
N ALA A 241 -10.37 -10.85 12.24
CA ALA A 241 -11.07 -12.00 12.82
C ALA A 241 -12.55 -12.03 12.39
N ARG A 242 -13.25 -10.90 12.47
CA ARG A 242 -14.64 -10.78 12.00
C ARG A 242 -14.79 -11.09 10.51
N HIS A 243 -13.86 -10.62 9.67
CA HIS A 243 -13.86 -10.93 8.24
C HIS A 243 -13.70 -12.43 7.97
N ARG A 244 -12.79 -13.10 8.69
CA ARG A 244 -12.60 -14.57 8.57
C ARG A 244 -13.81 -15.36 9.06
N GLU A 245 -14.49 -14.90 10.10
CA GLU A 245 -15.75 -15.51 10.55
C GLU A 245 -16.81 -15.43 9.45
N VAL A 246 -17.00 -14.25 8.84
CA VAL A 246 -17.97 -14.08 7.74
C VAL A 246 -17.60 -14.93 6.52
N GLU A 247 -16.34 -14.99 6.14
CA GLU A 247 -15.87 -15.85 5.04
C GLU A 247 -16.05 -17.33 5.34
N SER A 248 -15.80 -17.78 6.59
CA SER A 248 -16.00 -19.18 6.97
C SER A 248 -17.49 -19.57 6.97
N VAL A 249 -18.39 -18.65 7.33
CA VAL A 249 -19.85 -18.85 7.26
C VAL A 249 -20.32 -18.87 5.81
N ALA A 250 -19.75 -18.06 4.92
CA ALA A 250 -20.07 -18.04 3.49
C ALA A 250 -19.48 -19.25 2.73
N ALA A 251 -18.33 -19.79 3.19
CA ALA A 251 -17.66 -20.94 2.62
C ALA A 251 -18.20 -22.29 3.13
N ALA A 252 -19.05 -22.29 4.17
CA ALA A 252 -19.77 -23.48 4.59
C ALA A 252 -20.74 -23.89 3.46
N PRO A 253 -20.55 -25.05 2.80
CA PRO A 253 -21.52 -25.53 1.84
C PRO A 253 -22.84 -25.70 2.59
N PHE A 254 -23.95 -25.30 1.96
CA PHE A 254 -25.25 -25.86 2.31
C PHE A 254 -25.12 -27.38 2.22
N ALA A 255 -24.83 -28.02 3.37
CA ALA A 255 -24.98 -29.44 3.53
C ALA A 255 -26.48 -29.69 3.35
N SER A 256 -26.82 -30.07 2.12
CA SER A 256 -28.15 -30.51 1.72
C SER A 256 -28.69 -31.40 2.83
N ALA A 257 -29.70 -30.92 3.53
CA ALA A 257 -30.51 -31.73 4.42
C ALA A 257 -31.07 -32.88 3.56
N ALA A 258 -30.45 -34.06 3.68
CA ALA A 258 -31.02 -35.27 3.12
C ALA A 258 -32.40 -35.45 3.77
N PRO A 259 -33.46 -35.71 3.00
CA PRO A 259 -34.79 -35.83 3.56
C PRO A 259 -34.85 -37.02 4.51
N VAL A 260 -35.37 -36.75 5.70
CA VAL A 260 -35.80 -37.75 6.68
C VAL A 260 -36.88 -38.61 6.01
N SER A 261 -36.54 -39.83 5.60
CA SER A 261 -37.51 -40.87 5.29
C SER A 261 -37.80 -41.66 6.57
N THR A 262 -38.97 -41.41 7.13
CA THR A 262 -39.60 -42.24 8.16
C THR A 262 -40.36 -43.41 7.52
N THR A 263 -40.35 -44.55 8.24
CA THR A 263 -41.20 -45.76 8.11
C THR A 263 -40.94 -46.67 6.87
N SER A 264 -40.85 -48.00 6.94
CA SER A 264 -41.40 -48.96 7.92
C SER A 264 -40.56 -50.26 7.97
N ALA A 265 -40.72 -50.99 9.08
CA ALA A 265 -40.06 -52.24 9.43
C ALA A 265 -40.28 -53.39 8.42
N VAL A 266 -39.38 -54.38 8.42
CA VAL A 266 -39.69 -55.82 8.66
C VAL A 266 -38.40 -56.68 8.50
N LEU A 267 -38.11 -57.42 9.59
CA LEU A 267 -37.35 -58.68 9.74
C LEU A 267 -35.82 -58.70 9.56
N ALA A 268 -35.14 -58.86 10.71
CA ALA A 268 -33.84 -59.53 10.85
C ALA A 268 -33.99 -61.06 10.77
N PRO A 269 -32.88 -61.80 10.57
CA PRO A 269 -32.45 -62.66 11.67
C PRO A 269 -30.93 -62.63 11.94
N TYR A 270 -30.63 -62.36 13.21
CA TYR A 270 -29.68 -63.06 14.10
C TYR A 270 -28.36 -63.63 13.55
N LYS A 271 -27.24 -63.11 14.07
CA LYS A 271 -26.20 -63.94 14.73
C LYS A 271 -25.54 -63.19 15.89
N GLN A 272 -25.42 -63.91 17.00
CA GLN A 272 -24.81 -63.53 18.28
C GLN A 272 -23.31 -63.29 18.14
N GLN A 273 -22.77 -62.32 18.90
CA GLN A 273 -21.66 -62.60 19.83
C GLN A 273 -21.57 -61.53 20.93
N GLU A 274 -21.55 -62.00 22.18
CA GLU A 274 -21.25 -61.28 23.43
C GLU A 274 -19.88 -60.59 23.33
N THR A 275 -19.50 -59.52 24.02
CA THR A 275 -19.45 -59.22 25.46
C THR A 275 -18.86 -57.79 25.50
N GLN A 276 -19.25 -56.81 26.33
CA GLN A 276 -18.87 -56.69 27.72
C GLN A 276 -19.52 -55.44 28.34
N ARG A 277 -19.76 -55.59 29.63
CA ARG A 277 -20.49 -54.75 30.58
C ARG A 277 -19.67 -53.51 30.97
N GLY A 278 -20.32 -52.35 31.05
CA GLY A 278 -19.78 -51.13 31.65
C GLY A 278 -20.89 -50.18 32.05
N THR A 279 -21.49 -50.43 33.21
CA THR A 279 -22.52 -49.58 33.82
C THR A 279 -21.87 -48.41 34.53
N SER A 280 -22.25 -47.16 34.22
CA SER A 280 -22.37 -46.12 35.25
C SER A 280 -23.46 -45.12 34.88
N LEU A 281 -24.46 -45.02 35.77
CA LEU A 281 -25.50 -44.01 35.81
C LEU A 281 -24.91 -42.59 35.81
N GLY A 282 -25.58 -41.67 35.13
CA GLY A 282 -25.36 -40.23 35.24
C GLY A 282 -26.51 -39.46 34.61
N MET A 283 -27.61 -39.35 35.36
CA MET A 283 -28.83 -38.63 35.00
C MET A 283 -28.59 -37.11 34.99
N SER A 284 -28.89 -36.42 33.88
CA SER A 284 -29.50 -35.07 33.95
C SER A 284 -29.95 -34.50 32.60
N ARG A 285 -31.28 -34.32 32.52
CA ARG A 285 -31.99 -33.10 32.14
C ARG A 285 -31.76 -32.55 30.72
N GLY A 286 -32.77 -32.76 29.89
CA GLY A 286 -33.02 -31.96 28.70
C GLY A 286 -33.08 -30.47 29.03
N GLY A 287 -32.31 -29.70 28.27
CA GLY A 287 -32.47 -28.27 28.10
C GLY A 287 -32.66 -28.01 26.62
N ALA A 288 -33.87 -27.60 26.23
CA ALA A 288 -34.13 -27.05 24.92
C ALA A 288 -33.27 -25.79 24.77
N VAL A 289 -32.28 -25.83 23.86
CA VAL A 289 -31.55 -24.64 23.44
C VAL A 289 -32.44 -23.89 22.46
N THR A 290 -33.06 -22.82 22.94
CA THR A 290 -33.68 -21.81 22.10
C THR A 290 -32.59 -21.12 21.27
N PRO A 291 -32.77 -20.92 19.96
CA PRO A 291 -31.93 -19.98 19.22
C PRO A 291 -32.33 -18.58 19.69
N SER A 292 -31.45 -17.94 20.48
CA SER A 292 -31.57 -16.52 20.80
C SER A 292 -31.34 -15.71 19.52
N SER A 293 -32.43 -15.33 18.86
CA SER A 293 -32.41 -14.31 17.82
C SER A 293 -32.22 -12.94 18.47
N SER A 294 -30.98 -12.50 18.65
CA SER A 294 -30.64 -11.12 19.01
C SER A 294 -29.98 -10.39 17.84
N GLY A 295 -30.53 -10.56 16.64
CA GLY A 295 -30.04 -9.95 15.40
C GLY A 295 -30.95 -8.86 14.83
N MET A 296 -31.50 -7.94 15.64
CA MET A 296 -32.31 -6.83 15.07
C MET A 296 -32.21 -5.47 15.81
N ALA A 297 -31.23 -5.24 16.70
CA ALA A 297 -31.20 -4.00 17.49
C ALA A 297 -30.34 -2.84 16.91
N ASN A 298 -29.48 -3.06 15.91
CA ASN A 298 -28.44 -2.07 15.58
C ASN A 298 -28.67 -1.27 14.28
N TRP A 299 -29.52 -1.75 13.36
CA TRP A 299 -29.70 -1.11 12.05
C TRP A 299 -30.23 0.34 12.12
N ARG A 300 -31.07 0.65 13.13
CA ARG A 300 -31.59 2.02 13.30
C ARG A 300 -30.49 3.00 13.71
N ARG A 301 -29.53 2.55 14.51
CA ARG A 301 -28.42 3.39 14.98
C ARG A 301 -27.40 3.61 13.85
N ASP A 302 -27.19 2.60 13.01
CA ASP A 302 -26.33 2.70 11.84
C ASP A 302 -26.97 3.55 10.72
N ALA A 303 -28.27 3.46 10.51
CA ALA A 303 -29.01 4.32 9.58
C ALA A 303 -28.95 5.81 9.97
N ILE A 304 -29.06 6.13 11.27
CA ILE A 304 -28.94 7.50 11.77
C ILE A 304 -27.53 8.05 11.57
N ARG A 305 -26.49 7.22 11.80
CA ARG A 305 -25.09 7.61 11.58
C ARG A 305 -24.79 7.86 10.12
N ILE A 306 -25.25 6.99 9.22
CA ILE A 306 -25.08 7.16 7.77
C ILE A 306 -25.83 8.41 7.29
N GLY A 307 -27.06 8.64 7.78
CA GLY A 307 -27.83 9.84 7.48
C GLY A 307 -27.12 11.13 7.92
N ALA A 308 -26.57 11.16 9.13
CA ALA A 308 -25.80 12.29 9.64
C ALA A 308 -24.53 12.55 8.82
N LEU A 309 -23.84 11.49 8.39
CA LEU A 309 -22.61 11.58 7.59
C LEU A 309 -22.91 12.11 6.18
N LEU A 310 -24.00 11.67 5.56
CA LEU A 310 -24.47 12.19 4.27
C LEU A 310 -24.90 13.65 4.36
N LEU A 311 -25.55 14.05 5.46
CA LEU A 311 -25.98 15.42 5.67
C LEU A 311 -24.78 16.35 5.92
N LEU A 312 -23.79 15.89 6.68
CA LEU A 312 -22.52 16.59 6.88
C LEU A 312 -21.76 16.75 5.56
N LEU A 313 -21.70 15.69 4.75
CA LEU A 313 -21.07 15.72 3.43
C LEU A 313 -21.77 16.71 2.49
N ALA A 314 -23.12 16.73 2.49
CA ALA A 314 -23.91 17.68 1.70
C ALA A 314 -23.70 19.14 2.14
N VAL A 315 -23.57 19.39 3.45
CA VAL A 315 -23.27 20.72 3.99
C VAL A 315 -21.85 21.15 3.63
N LEU A 316 -20.86 20.26 3.75
CA LEU A 316 -19.48 20.51 3.33
C LEU A 316 -19.38 20.79 1.82
N LEU A 317 -20.08 20.00 0.99
CA LEU A 317 -20.15 20.22 -0.46
C LEU A 317 -20.76 21.59 -0.79
N ARG A 318 -21.81 22.03 -0.08
CA ARG A 318 -22.40 23.37 -0.27
C ARG A 318 -21.48 24.50 0.22
N LEU A 319 -20.79 24.30 1.33
CA LEU A 319 -19.85 25.28 1.89
C LEU A 319 -18.60 25.44 1.04
N VAL A 320 -18.14 24.39 0.34
CA VAL A 320 -16.94 24.45 -0.50
C VAL A 320 -17.27 24.87 -1.94
N SER A 321 -18.38 24.41 -2.52
CA SER A 321 -18.72 24.72 -3.92
C SER A 321 -19.03 26.21 -4.18
N GLY A 322 -19.70 26.89 -3.25
CA GLY A 322 -20.10 28.29 -3.42
C GLY A 322 -18.94 29.31 -3.41
N PRO A 323 -18.02 29.28 -2.43
CA PRO A 323 -16.88 30.20 -2.37
C PRO A 323 -15.79 29.84 -3.38
N LEU A 324 -15.53 28.55 -3.61
CA LEU A 324 -14.47 28.08 -4.50
C LEU A 324 -14.78 28.40 -5.97
N ALA A 325 -16.04 28.27 -6.40
CA ALA A 325 -16.45 28.66 -7.75
C ALA A 325 -16.34 30.18 -7.98
N ARG A 326 -16.55 30.99 -6.93
CA ARG A 326 -16.38 32.45 -6.98
C ARG A 326 -14.91 32.87 -7.02
N LEU A 327 -14.04 32.16 -6.29
CA LEU A 327 -12.58 32.35 -6.34
C LEU A 327 -12.00 31.95 -7.70
N LEU A 328 -12.45 30.83 -8.28
CA LEU A 328 -12.00 30.41 -9.61
C LEU A 328 -12.40 31.41 -10.71
N LYS A 329 -13.62 31.96 -10.67
CA LYS A 329 -14.03 33.02 -11.62
C LYS A 329 -13.20 34.29 -11.47
N ARG A 330 -12.86 34.70 -10.25
CA ARG A 330 -12.00 35.87 -10.01
C ARG A 330 -10.57 35.63 -10.48
N ALA A 331 -9.99 34.45 -10.22
CA ALA A 331 -8.68 34.09 -10.71
C ALA A 331 -8.61 34.05 -12.25
N LEU A 332 -9.67 33.56 -12.90
CA LEU A 332 -9.75 33.52 -14.37
C LEU A 332 -9.93 34.91 -15.00
N GLN A 333 -10.59 35.84 -14.31
CA GLN A 333 -10.72 37.24 -14.73
C GLN A 333 -9.39 38.00 -14.57
N VAL A 334 -8.63 37.75 -13.49
CA VAL A 334 -7.30 38.34 -13.28
C VAL A 334 -6.28 37.81 -14.29
N ALA A 335 -6.35 36.52 -14.64
CA ALA A 335 -5.48 35.91 -15.66
C ALA A 335 -5.76 36.44 -17.08
N ARG A 336 -6.99 36.87 -17.39
CA ARG A 336 -7.35 37.49 -18.68
C ARG A 336 -7.05 38.99 -18.76
N ALA A 337 -6.76 39.65 -17.64
CA ALA A 337 -6.49 41.10 -17.59
C ALA A 337 -5.00 41.45 -17.54
N ALA A 338 -4.08 40.47 -17.57
CA ALA A 338 -2.65 40.74 -17.59
C ALA A 338 -2.21 41.22 -19.00
N PRO A 339 -1.71 42.46 -19.16
CA PRO A 339 -1.24 42.95 -20.46
C PRO A 339 0.10 42.28 -20.80
N ALA A 340 0.17 41.63 -21.97
CA ALA A 340 1.38 41.05 -22.50
C ALA A 340 2.42 42.14 -22.82
N HIS A 341 3.42 42.31 -21.94
CA HIS A 341 4.60 43.09 -22.26
C HIS A 341 5.49 42.30 -23.24
N GLN A 342 5.27 42.50 -24.54
CA GLN A 342 6.25 42.17 -25.57
C GLN A 342 7.43 43.14 -25.46
N ARG A 343 8.56 42.68 -24.92
CA ARG A 343 9.85 43.33 -25.15
C ARG A 343 10.44 42.81 -26.45
N THR A 344 10.31 43.62 -27.50
CA THR A 344 11.12 43.52 -28.72
C THR A 344 12.58 43.82 -28.38
N LEU A 345 13.45 42.83 -28.54
CA LEU A 345 14.89 43.03 -28.67
C LEU A 345 15.13 43.66 -30.06
N THR A 346 15.69 44.86 -30.08
CA THR A 346 16.28 45.45 -31.29
C THR A 346 17.80 45.25 -31.23
N LEU A 347 18.37 44.95 -32.39
CA LEU A 347 19.77 44.61 -32.66
C LEU A 347 20.77 45.64 -32.13
#